data_AF-A0A5R9EXK2-F1
#
_entry.id   AF-A0A5R9EXK2-F1
#
_cell.length_a   1.000
_cell.length_b   1.000
_cell.length_c   1.000
_cell.angle_alpha   90.00
_cell.angle_beta   90.00
_cell.angle_gamma   90.00
#
_symmetry.space_group_name_H-M   'P 1'
#
loop_
_entity.id
_entity.type
_entity.pdbx_description
1 polymer ?
#
loop_
_entity_poly.entity_id
_entity_poly.type
_entity_poly.pdbx_seq_one_letter_code
_entity_poly.pdbx_strand_id
1 'polypeptide(L)' 'MTEAFGQQAIVSILIHLVFIFITWWALQTVRIDVFLRKPDSPQAKVFMIFITIAIGSLVGNFFLDYYNWSLRLKYLF' A
#
# COMPACT_ATOMS: atom_id res chain seq x y z
N MET A 1 -16.27 -20.35 10.26
CA MET A 1 -15.63 -20.19 8.93
C MET A 1 -15.72 -18.76 8.42
N THR A 2 -16.88 -18.11 8.49
CA THR A 2 -17.10 -16.71 8.06
C THR A 2 -16.33 -15.65 8.88
N GLU A 3 -16.19 -15.87 10.20
CA GLU A 3 -15.49 -14.92 11.09
C GLU A 3 -14.01 -14.73 10.75
N ALA A 4 -13.31 -15.82 10.40
CA ALA A 4 -11.91 -15.76 10.00
C ALA A 4 -11.70 -14.94 8.72
N PHE A 5 -12.62 -15.04 7.76
CA PHE A 5 -12.61 -14.21 6.56
C PHE A 5 -12.90 -12.74 6.87
N GLY A 6 -13.82 -12.47 7.79
CA GLY A 6 -14.11 -11.10 8.24
C GLY A 6 -12.92 -10.44 8.92
N GLN A 7 -12.25 -11.16 9.83
CA GLN A 7 -11.04 -10.67 10.49
C GLN A 7 -9.91 -10.40 9.48
N GLN A 8 -9.68 -11.32 8.55
CA GLN A 8 -8.67 -11.14 7.51
C GLN A 8 -8.98 -9.95 6.59
N ALA A 9 -10.25 -9.73 6.23
CA ALA A 9 -10.66 -8.58 5.43
C ALA A 9 -10.39 -7.26 6.14
N ILE A 10 -10.76 -7.15 7.43
CA ILE A 10 -10.52 -5.94 8.23
C ILE A 10 -9.03 -5.65 8.35
N VAL A 11 -8.22 -6.67 8.67
CA VAL A 11 -6.75 -6.53 8.75
C VAL A 11 -6.17 -6.08 7.41
N SER A 12 -6.63 -6.67 6.30
CA SER A 12 -6.17 -6.31 4.96
C SER A 12 -6.50 -4.86 4.60
N ILE A 13 -7.74 -4.42 4.86
CA ILE A 13 -8.17 -3.03 4.62
C ILE A 13 -7.33 -2.06 5.44
N LEU A 14 -7.16 -2.32 6.74
CA LEU A 14 -6.39 -1.44 7.62
C LEU A 14 -4.93 -1.33 7.19
N ILE A 15 -4.30 -2.46 6.83
CA ILE A 15 -2.92 -2.47 6.36
C ILE A 15 -2.79 -1.65 5.07
N HIS A 16 -3.65 -1.88 4.08
CA HIS A 16 -3.60 -1.12 2.83
C HIS A 16 -3.80 0.39 3.05
N LEU A 17 -4.75 0.79 3.90
CA LEU A 17 -4.98 2.20 4.21
C LEU A 17 -3.73 2.83 4.85
N VAL A 18 -3.15 2.19 5.86
CA VAL A 18 -1.94 2.67 6.53
C VAL A 18 -0.79 2.83 5.52
N PHE A 19 -0.56 1.84 4.67
CA PHE A 19 0.51 1.91 3.67
C PHE A 19 0.24 2.93 2.56
N ILE A 20 -1.02 3.17 2.18
CA ILE A 20 -1.38 4.27 1.28
C ILE A 20 -1.01 5.62 1.91
N PHE A 21 -1.36 5.85 3.18
CA PHE A 21 -1.00 7.10 3.88
C PHE A 21 0.52 7.27 3.99
N ILE A 22 1.25 6.23 4.38
CA ILE A 22 2.72 6.26 4.48
C ILE A 22 3.34 6.52 3.10
N THR A 23 2.83 5.86 2.06
CA THR A 23 3.32 6.04 0.68
C THR A 23 3.07 7.46 0.20
N TRP A 24 1.87 8.01 0.42
CA TRP A 24 1.55 9.38 0.06
C TRP A 24 2.50 10.38 0.74
N TRP A 25 2.75 10.18 2.04
CA TRP A 25 3.67 11.01 2.82
C TRP A 25 5.11 10.88 2.32
N ALA A 26 5.58 9.66 2.03
CA ALA A 26 6.91 9.42 1.51
C ALA A 26 7.13 10.06 0.13
N LEU A 27 6.13 9.99 -0.75
CA LEU A 27 6.18 10.59 -2.08
C LEU A 27 6.30 12.12 -2.06
N GLN A 28 5.90 12.79 -0.97
CA GLN A 28 6.10 14.24 -0.83
C GLN A 28 7.58 14.65 -0.81
N THR A 29 8.48 13.73 -0.46
CA THR A 29 9.93 13.98 -0.47
C THR A 29 10.53 13.92 -1.89
N VAL A 30 9.80 13.33 -2.83
CA VAL A 30 10.24 13.17 -4.22
C VAL A 30 9.94 14.46 -4.98
N ARG A 31 10.95 15.00 -5.66
CA ARG A 31 10.82 16.16 -6.54
C ARG A 31 10.13 15.80 -7.86
N ILE A 32 8.82 15.59 -7.79
CA ILE A 32 7.96 15.25 -8.95
C ILE A 32 7.99 16.38 -10.01
N ASP A 33 8.28 17.62 -9.60
CA ASP A 33 8.50 18.79 -10.46
C ASP A 33 9.60 18.60 -11.50
N VAL A 34 10.62 17.79 -11.17
CA VAL A 34 11.75 17.53 -12.08
C VAL A 34 11.41 16.44 -13.10
N PHE A 35 10.54 15.50 -12.75
CA PHE A 35 10.18 14.37 -13.62
C PHE A 35 9.04 14.71 -14.57
N LEU A 36 8.12 15.61 -14.20
CA LEU A 36 6.94 15.93 -14.98
C LEU A 36 7.09 17.28 -15.71
N ARG A 37 6.82 17.30 -17.02
CA ARG A 37 6.81 18.55 -17.83
C ARG A 37 5.77 19.58 -17.37
N LYS A 38 4.68 19.15 -16.73
CA LYS A 38 3.59 20.01 -16.24
C LYS A 38 3.16 19.55 -14.84
N PRO A 39 3.92 19.87 -13.78
CA PRO A 39 3.70 19.31 -12.45
C PRO A 39 2.39 19.76 -11.79
N ASP A 40 1.86 20.92 -12.15
CA ASP A 40 0.59 21.43 -11.62
C ASP A 40 -0.65 20.94 -12.39
N SER A 41 -0.47 20.12 -13.43
CA SER A 41 -1.59 19.68 -14.25
C SER A 41 -2.48 18.66 -13.51
N PRO A 42 -3.77 18.56 -13.86
CA PRO A 42 -4.62 17.48 -13.38
C PRO A 42 -4.04 16.08 -13.67
N GLN A 43 -3.30 15.92 -14.78
CA GLN A 43 -2.67 14.65 -15.12
C GLN A 43 -1.56 14.29 -14.14
N ALA A 44 -0.76 15.26 -13.70
CA ALA A 44 0.29 15.05 -12.70
C ALA A 44 -0.30 14.61 -11.35
N LYS A 45 -1.41 15.21 -10.93
CA LYS A 45 -2.11 14.82 -9.69
C LYS A 45 -2.65 13.40 -9.77
N VAL A 46 -3.30 13.03 -10.88
CA VAL A 46 -3.79 11.66 -11.10
C VAL A 46 -2.63 10.66 -11.12
N PHE A 47 -1.52 11.01 -11.76
CA PHE A 47 -0.31 10.18 -11.76
C PHE A 47 0.23 9.94 -10.35
N MET A 48 0.30 10.98 -9.50
CA MET A 48 0.70 10.82 -8.11
C MET A 48 -0.24 9.90 -7.32
N ILE A 49 -1.55 10.00 -7.55
CA ILE A 49 -2.54 9.10 -6.93
C ILE A 49 -2.30 7.65 -7.38
N PHE A 50 -2.07 7.41 -8.67
CA PHE A 50 -1.79 6.07 -9.19
C PHE A 50 -0.50 5.48 -8.63
N ILE A 51 0.58 6.27 -8.56
CA ILE A 51 1.82 5.83 -7.91
C ILE A 51 1.57 5.49 -6.45
N THR A 52 0.82 6.33 -5.74
CA THR A 52 0.51 6.10 -4.32
C THR A 52 -0.23 4.78 -4.12
N ILE A 53 -1.25 4.51 -4.94
CA ILE A 53 -2.02 3.26 -4.84
C ILE A 53 -1.16 2.07 -5.25
N ALA A 54 -0.34 2.20 -6.30
CA ALA A 54 0.53 1.13 -6.77
C ALA A 54 1.57 0.74 -5.71
N ILE A 55 2.34 1.70 -5.22
CA ILE A 55 3.38 1.46 -4.20
C ILE A 55 2.73 1.05 -2.88
N GLY A 56 1.68 1.75 -2.44
CA GLY A 56 0.97 1.44 -1.19
C GLY A 56 0.39 0.03 -1.18
N SER A 57 -0.20 -0.42 -2.31
CA SER A 57 -0.69 -1.79 -2.44
C SER A 57 0.45 -2.81 -2.51
N LEU A 58 1.56 -2.52 -3.19
CA LEU A 58 2.70 -3.44 -3.26
C LEU A 58 3.30 -3.68 -1.88
N VAL A 59 3.55 -2.60 -1.13
CA VAL A 59 4.09 -2.71 0.23
C VAL A 59 3.05 -3.33 1.17
N GLY A 60 1.78 -2.91 1.09
CA GLY A 60 0.70 -3.50 1.89
C GLY A 60 0.55 -5.01 1.70
N ASN A 61 0.58 -5.50 0.45
CA ASN A 61 0.54 -6.93 0.14
C ASN A 61 1.78 -7.65 0.67
N PHE A 62 2.98 -7.07 0.52
CA PHE A 62 4.19 -7.65 1.09
C PHE A 62 4.05 -7.89 2.61
N PHE A 63 3.53 -6.92 3.35
CA PHE A 63 3.32 -7.06 4.79
C PHE A 63 2.25 -8.10 5.15
N LEU A 64 1.16 -8.17 4.38
CA LEU A 64 0.12 -9.20 4.57
C LEU A 64 0.66 -10.60 4.28
N ASP A 65 1.42 -10.77 3.20
CA ASP A 65 2.03 -12.04 2.84
C ASP A 65 3.01 -12.48 3.91
N TYR A 66 3.86 -11.56 4.37
CA TYR A 66 4.79 -11.82 5.47
C TYR A 66 4.07 -12.23 6.77
N TYR A 67 3.00 -11.53 7.12
CA TYR A 67 2.16 -11.88 8.27
C TYR A 67 1.56 -13.28 8.12
N ASN A 68 1.00 -13.60 6.95
CA ASN A 68 0.43 -14.91 6.67
C ASN A 68 1.48 -16.03 6.69
N TRP A 69 2.69 -15.78 6.16
CA TRP A 69 3.82 -16.71 6.25
C TRP A 69 4.21 -16.95 7.71
N SER A 70 4.30 -15.89 8.51
CA SER A 70 4.62 -15.97 9.94
C SER A 70 3.60 -16.82 10.71
N LEU A 71 2.30 -16.65 10.41
CA LEU A 71 1.24 -17.47 11.00
C LEU A 71 1.33 -18.95 10.58
N ARG A 72 1.77 -19.25 9.36
CA ARG A 72 1.93 -20.62 8.86
C ARG A 72 3.19 -21.30 9.40
N LEU A 73 4.19 -20.53 9.83
CA LEU A 73 5.45 -21.06 10.37
C LEU A 73 5.23 -21.99 11.58
N LYS A 74 4.14 -21.80 12.32
CA LYS A 74 3.73 -22.68 13.44
C LYS A 74 3.45 -24.13 13.03
N TYR A 75 3.29 -24.41 11.73
CA TYR A 75 3.07 -25.75 11.19
C TYR A 75 4.37 -26.40 10.68
N LEU A 76 5.53 -25.75 10.85
CA LEU A 76 6.80 -26.27 10.36
C LEU A 76 7.31 -27.47 11.18
N PHE A 77 6.88 -27.61 12.44
CA PHE A 77 7.24 -28.71 13.34
C PHE A 77 6.08 -29.05 14.28
#